data_AF-A0A3A4UF36-F1
#
_entry.id   AF-A0A3A4UF36-F1
#
_cell.length_a   1.000
_cell.length_b   1.000
_cell.length_c   1.000
_cell.angle_alpha   90.00
_cell.angle_beta   90.00
_cell.angle_gamma   90.00
#
_symmetry.space_group_name_H-M   'P 1'
#
loop_
_entity.id
_entity.type
_entity.pdbx_description
1 polymer ?
#
loop_
_entity_poly.entity_id
_entity_poly.type
_entity_poly.pdbx_seq_one_letter_code
_entity_poly.pdbx_strand_id
1 'polypeptide(L)'
;MKHIKSIIILVLLQVGLDVLFVKLYPSVNPIRATFIGISAFLVLWIFRRYNFVNPLVGFASIYSSALFGALLVQAGVLISKSFLSGIIHIAILVVTYIVIILFKKH
;
A
#
# COMPACT_ATOMS: atom_id res chain seq x y z
N MET A 1 -12.20 -1.09 -16.57
CA MET A 1 -11.38 -2.32 -16.43
C MET A 1 -9.92 -2.05 -16.02
N LYS A 2 -9.20 -1.10 -16.65
CA LYS A 2 -7.78 -0.81 -16.32
C LYS A 2 -7.53 -0.48 -14.84
N HIS A 3 -8.35 0.38 -14.23
CA HIS A 3 -8.22 0.77 -12.82
C HIS A 3 -8.46 -0.38 -11.82
N ILE A 4 -9.45 -1.24 -12.10
CA ILE A 4 -9.72 -2.43 -11.26
C ILE A 4 -8.49 -3.35 -11.26
N LYS A 5 -7.91 -3.60 -12.44
CA LYS A 5 -6.68 -4.39 -12.57
C LYS A 5 -5.51 -3.75 -11.81
N SER A 6 -5.34 -2.42 -11.92
CA SER A 6 -4.34 -1.67 -11.15
C SER A 6 -4.52 -1.85 -9.65
N ILE A 7 -5.75 -1.71 -9.14
CA ILE A 7 -6.06 -1.89 -7.71
C ILE A 7 -5.72 -3.31 -7.25
N ILE A 8 -6.14 -4.34 -8.00
CA ILE A 8 -5.84 -5.74 -7.67
C ILE A 8 -4.32 -5.96 -7.59
N ILE A 9 -3.56 -5.46 -8.57
CA ILE A 9 -2.08 -5.56 -8.56
C ILE A 9 -1.48 -4.87 -7.33
N LEU A 10 -1.97 -3.68 -6.98
CA LEU A 10 -1.47 -2.94 -5.82
C LEU A 10 -1.82 -3.65 -4.50
N VAL A 11 -3.02 -4.21 -4.37
CA VAL A 11 -3.42 -4.99 -3.19
C VAL A 11 -2.55 -6.24 -3.05
N LEU A 12 -2.34 -6.99 -4.14
CA LEU A 12 -1.47 -8.17 -4.12
C LEU A 12 -0.02 -7.80 -3.77
N LEU A 13 0.49 -6.71 -4.35
CA LEU A 13 1.83 -6.21 -4.03
C LEU A 13 1.94 -5.80 -2.56
N GLN A 14 0.96 -5.06 -2.04
CA GLN A 14 0.95 -4.66 -0.63
C GLN A 14 0.94 -5.89 0.28
N VAL A 15 0.05 -6.85 0.06
CA VAL A 15 -0.03 -8.07 0.87
C VAL A 15 1.29 -8.85 0.83
N GLY A 16 1.90 -8.98 -0.35
CA GLY A 16 3.20 -9.65 -0.49
C GLY A 16 4.30 -8.95 0.30
N LEU A 17 4.35 -7.62 0.25
CA LEU A 17 5.32 -6.82 1.01
C LEU A 17 5.04 -6.87 2.51
N ASP A 18 3.78 -6.76 2.94
CA ASP A 18 3.41 -6.86 4.35
C ASP A 18 3.84 -8.21 4.93
N VAL A 19 3.60 -9.32 4.22
CA VAL A 19 4.04 -10.66 4.65
C VAL A 19 5.57 -10.74 4.77
N LEU A 20 6.31 -10.17 3.82
CA LEU A 20 7.77 -10.13 3.86
C LEU A 20 8.28 -9.29 5.04
N PHE A 21 7.77 -8.07 5.19
CA PHE A 21 8.23 -7.12 6.19
C PHE A 21 7.75 -7.43 7.60
N VAL A 22 6.66 -8.19 7.79
CA VAL A 22 6.30 -8.73 9.10
C VAL A 22 7.34 -9.73 9.60
N LYS A 23 7.99 -10.49 8.71
CA LYS A 23 9.06 -11.43 9.09
C LYS A 23 10.37 -10.70 9.41
N LEU A 24 10.70 -9.68 8.61
CA LEU A 24 11.95 -8.91 8.78
C LEU A 24 11.86 -7.87 9.92
N TYR A 25 10.68 -7.26 10.10
CA TYR A 25 10.39 -6.21 11.07
C TYR A 25 9.06 -6.52 11.79
N PRO A 26 9.10 -7.35 12.85
CA PRO A 26 7.88 -7.82 13.53
C PRO A 26 7.05 -6.69 14.16
N SER A 27 7.71 -5.62 14.60
CA SER A 27 7.04 -4.47 15.21
C SER A 27 6.31 -3.63 14.17
N VAL A 28 5.09 -3.20 14.51
CA VAL A 28 4.32 -2.27 13.68
C VAL A 28 4.80 -0.86 13.97
N ASN A 29 5.51 -0.25 13.02
CA ASN A 29 6.02 1.11 13.17
C ASN A 29 6.11 1.84 11.81
N PRO A 30 6.22 3.18 11.83
CA PRO A 30 6.36 3.98 10.61
C PRO A 30 7.60 3.64 9.76
N ILE A 31 8.65 3.12 10.38
CA ILE A 31 9.88 2.70 9.68
C ILE A 31 9.55 1.52 8.75
N ARG A 32 8.81 0.51 9.24
CA ARG A 32 8.34 -0.61 8.42
C ARG A 32 7.46 -0.15 7.27
N ALA A 33 6.54 0.79 7.53
CA ALA A 33 5.70 1.38 6.48
C ALA A 33 6.53 2.08 5.39
N THR A 34 7.61 2.77 5.79
CA THR A 34 8.54 3.40 4.86
C THR A 34 9.26 2.38 3.98
N PHE A 35 9.76 1.28 4.57
CA PHE A 35 10.37 0.20 3.79
C PHE A 35 9.38 -0.47 2.83
N ILE A 36 8.15 -0.74 3.27
CA ILE A 36 7.08 -1.25 2.40
C ILE A 36 6.85 -0.31 1.22
N GLY A 37 6.74 1.00 1.47
CA GLY A 37 6.61 2.01 0.42
C GLY A 37 7.78 1.99 -0.57
N ILE A 38 9.02 2.06 -0.07
CA ILE A 38 10.22 2.04 -0.92
C ILE A 38 10.28 0.76 -1.76
N SER A 39 10.04 -0.41 -1.17
CA SER A 39 10.03 -1.68 -1.90
C SER A 39 8.92 -1.73 -2.95
N ALA A 40 7.73 -1.22 -2.65
CA ALA A 40 6.66 -1.11 -3.63
C ALA A 40 7.05 -0.23 -4.81
N PHE A 41 7.66 0.93 -4.55
CA PHE A 41 8.16 1.82 -5.60
C PHE A 41 9.18 1.11 -6.49
N LEU A 42 10.17 0.43 -5.89
CA LEU A 42 11.21 -0.30 -6.63
C LEU A 42 10.62 -1.40 -7.51
N VAL A 43 9.70 -2.22 -6.97
CA VAL A 43 9.01 -3.25 -7.75
C VAL A 43 8.27 -2.61 -8.92
N LEU A 44 7.42 -1.61 -8.66
CA LEU A 44 6.66 -0.95 -9.73
C LEU A 44 7.56 -0.27 -10.77
N TRP A 45 8.69 0.28 -10.35
CA TRP A 45 9.67 0.90 -11.24
C TRP A 45 10.33 -0.11 -12.16
N ILE A 46 10.77 -1.26 -11.64
CA ILE A 46 11.35 -2.36 -12.44
C ILE A 46 10.33 -2.84 -13.49
N PHE A 47 9.07 -2.97 -13.09
CA PHE A 47 7.99 -3.44 -13.97
C PHE A 47 7.29 -2.31 -14.75
N ARG A 48 7.83 -1.08 -14.77
CA ARG A 48 7.18 0.07 -15.43
C ARG A 48 6.89 -0.14 -16.91
N ARG A 49 7.71 -0.94 -17.60
CA ARG A 49 7.57 -1.26 -19.03
C ARG A 49 6.24 -1.95 -19.37
N TYR A 50 5.64 -2.64 -18.41
CA TYR A 50 4.37 -3.34 -18.59
C TYR A 50 3.15 -2.43 -18.37
N ASN A 51 3.39 -1.17 -17.98
CA ASN A 51 2.38 -0.11 -17.88
C ASN A 51 1.14 -0.48 -17.03
N PHE A 52 1.32 -1.35 -16.03
CA PHE A 52 0.25 -1.81 -15.13
C PHE A 52 -0.30 -0.68 -14.26
N VAL A 53 0.61 0.07 -13.63
CA VAL A 53 0.35 1.20 -12.73
C VAL A 53 1.53 2.17 -12.84
N ASN A 54 1.25 3.47 -12.82
CA ASN A 54 2.32 4.47 -12.69
C ASN A 54 3.04 4.27 -11.34
N PRO A 55 4.38 4.10 -11.29
CA PRO A 55 5.08 3.76 -10.06
C PRO A 55 4.85 4.73 -8.91
N LEU A 56 4.73 6.04 -9.17
CA LEU A 56 4.48 7.04 -8.13
C LEU A 56 3.07 6.93 -7.56
N VAL A 57 2.07 6.67 -8.40
CA VAL A 57 0.68 6.47 -7.96
C VAL A 57 0.57 5.22 -7.09
N GLY A 58 1.20 4.12 -7.52
CA GLY A 58 1.20 2.87 -6.76
C GLY A 58 1.98 2.99 -5.45
N PHE A 59 3.15 3.64 -5.48
CA PHE A 59 3.93 3.98 -4.28
C PHE A 59 3.09 4.75 -3.27
N ALA A 60 2.49 5.87 -3.67
CA ALA A 60 1.72 6.72 -2.77
C ALA A 60 0.53 5.96 -2.16
N SER A 61 -0.14 5.11 -2.95
CA SER A 61 -1.27 4.30 -2.47
C SER A 61 -0.84 3.27 -1.43
N ILE A 62 0.25 2.53 -1.69
CA ILE A 62 0.77 1.49 -0.79
C ILE A 62 1.40 2.11 0.46
N TYR A 63 2.20 3.16 0.30
CA TYR A 63 2.83 3.86 1.41
C TYR A 63 1.79 4.47 2.35
N SER A 64 0.75 5.13 1.82
CA SER A 64 -0.33 5.70 2.65
C SER A 64 -1.04 4.61 3.43
N SER A 65 -1.40 3.50 2.78
CA SER A 65 -2.01 2.35 3.44
C SER A 65 -1.13 1.80 4.57
N ALA A 66 0.16 1.56 4.31
CA ALA A 66 1.08 1.03 5.30
C ALA A 66 1.30 2.00 6.47
N LEU A 67 1.47 3.30 6.19
CA LEU A 67 1.72 4.33 7.19
C LEU A 67 0.50 4.55 8.08
N PHE A 68 -0.67 4.80 7.50
CA PHE A 68 -1.88 5.02 8.28
C PHE A 68 -2.28 3.77 9.06
N GLY A 69 -2.14 2.57 8.49
CA GLY A 69 -2.37 1.34 9.25
C GLY A 69 -1.40 1.19 10.43
N ALA A 70 -0.11 1.53 10.25
CA ALA A 70 0.84 1.53 11.36
C ALA A 70 0.46 2.53 12.45
N LEU A 71 0.06 3.76 12.08
CA LEU A 71 -0.38 4.79 13.02
C LEU A 71 -1.66 4.38 13.77
N LEU A 72 -2.64 3.78 13.09
CA LEU A 72 -3.88 3.30 13.71
C LEU A 72 -3.64 2.16 14.70
N VAL A 73 -2.70 1.25 14.39
CA VAL A 73 -2.28 0.20 15.32
C VAL A 73 -1.56 0.80 16.52
N GLN A 74 -0.67 1.78 16.31
CA GLN A 74 0.03 2.46 17.40
C GLN A 74 -0.91 3.27 18.29
N ALA A 75 -1.96 3.86 17.72
CA ALA A 75 -2.99 4.58 18.46
C ALA A 75 -3.98 3.65 19.19
N GLY A 76 -3.86 2.32 19.09
CA GLY A 76 -4.78 1.36 19.68
C GLY A 76 -6.16 1.30 19.01
N VAL A 77 -6.33 1.96 17.85
CA VAL A 77 -7.59 1.97 17.09
C VAL A 77 -7.76 0.68 16.29
N LEU A 78 -6.65 0.06 15.87
CA LEU A 78 -6.63 -1.18 15.10
C LEU A 78 -5.86 -2.30 15.81
N ILE A 79 -6.42 -3.51 15.76
CA ILE A 79 -5.71 -4.71 16.18
C ILE A 79 -4.86 -5.22 15.02
N SER A 80 -3.55 -5.26 15.21
CA SER A 80 -2.59 -5.80 14.25
C SER A 80 -2.95 -7.25 13.86
N LYS A 81 -2.77 -7.61 12.59
CA LYS A 81 -3.06 -8.95 12.02
C LYS A 81 -4.54 -9.38 12.08
N SER A 82 -5.46 -8.49 12.44
CA SER A 82 -6.90 -8.77 12.36
C SER A 82 -7.41 -8.65 10.92
N PHE A 83 -8.49 -9.37 10.62
CA PHE A 83 -9.21 -9.24 9.34
C PHE A 83 -9.65 -7.80 9.07
N LEU A 84 -10.13 -7.10 10.11
CA LEU A 84 -10.55 -5.70 10.04
C LEU A 84 -9.40 -4.76 9.65
N SER A 85 -8.20 -5.00 10.20
CA SER A 85 -7.00 -4.25 9.81
C SER A 85 -6.70 -4.42 8.33
N GLY A 86 -6.83 -5.65 7.79
CA GLY A 86 -6.66 -5.93 6.37
C GLY A 86 -7.66 -5.16 5.48
N ILE A 87 -8.93 -5.11 5.89
CA ILE A 87 -9.96 -4.32 5.19
C ILE A 87 -9.60 -2.84 5.17
N ILE A 88 -9.18 -2.29 6.32
CA ILE A 88 -8.83 -0.86 6.41
C ILE A 88 -7.63 -0.52 5.53
N HIS A 89 -6.61 -1.39 5.48
CA HIS A 89 -5.49 -1.23 4.55
C HIS A 89 -5.95 -1.18 3.08
N ILE A 90 -6.81 -2.11 2.67
CA ILE A 90 -7.36 -2.13 1.30
C ILE A 90 -8.17 -0.85 1.04
N ALA A 91 -9.01 -0.42 1.98
CA ALA A 91 -9.81 0.79 1.85
C ALA A 91 -8.93 2.03 1.68
N ILE A 92 -7.89 2.21 2.52
CA ILE A 92 -6.97 3.34 2.43
C ILE A 92 -6.22 3.33 1.08
N LEU A 93 -5.74 2.17 0.64
CA LEU A 93 -5.08 2.02 -0.66
C LEU A 93 -6.01 2.44 -1.80
N VAL A 94 -7.24 1.94 -1.82
CA VAL A 94 -8.22 2.23 -2.88
C VAL A 94 -8.61 3.71 -2.88
N VAL A 95 -8.91 4.28 -1.72
CA VAL A 95 -9.25 5.70 -1.58
C VAL A 95 -8.08 6.57 -2.06
N THR A 96 -6.86 6.27 -1.63
CA THR A 96 -5.66 7.02 -2.04
C THR A 96 -5.45 6.95 -3.55
N TYR A 97 -5.58 5.76 -4.14
CA TYR A 97 -5.48 5.57 -5.58
C TYR A 97 -6.53 6.40 -6.33
N ILE A 98 -7.80 6.35 -5.91
CA ILE A 98 -8.90 7.10 -6.54
C ILE A 98 -8.63 8.60 -6.45
N VAL A 99 -8.28 9.11 -5.27
CA VAL A 99 -7.97 10.53 -5.07
C VAL A 99 -6.86 10.97 -6.03
N ILE A 100 -5.72 10.27 -6.06
CA ILE A 100 -4.60 10.63 -6.94
C ILE A 100 -5.02 10.63 -8.41
N ILE A 101 -5.80 9.64 -8.85
CA ILE A 101 -6.26 9.54 -10.24
C ILE A 101 -7.25 10.65 -10.60
N LEU A 102 -8.14 11.05 -9.68
CA LEU A 102 -9.07 12.16 -9.90
C LEU A 102 -8.33 13.49 -10.01
N PHE A 103 -7.39 13.76 -9.10
CA PHE A 103 -6.64 15.02 -9.10
C PHE A 103 -5.60 15.12 -10.23
N LYS A 104 -5.13 14.01 -10.79
CA LYS A 104 -4.23 14.03 -11.96
C LYS A 104 -4.92 14.42 -13.28
N LYS A 105 -6.26 14.43 -13.32
CA LYS A 105 -7.03 14.79 -14.52
C LYS A 105 -7.27 16.30 -14.68
N HIS A 106 -6.93 17.10 -13.67
CA HIS A 106 -6.95 18.56 -13.68
C HIS A 106 -5.52 19.09 -13.80
#